data_AF-A0AAD4R447-F1
#
_entry.id   AF-A0AAD4R447-F1
#
_cell.length_a   1.000
_cell.length_b   1.000
_cell.length_c   1.000
_cell.angle_alpha   90.00
_cell.angle_beta   90.00
_cell.angle_gamma   90.00
#
_symmetry.space_group_name_H-M   'P 1'
#
loop_
_entity.id
_entity.type
_entity.pdbx_description
1 polymer ?
#
loop_
_entity_poly.entity_id
_entity_poly.type
_entity_poly.pdbx_seq_one_letter_code
_entity_poly.pdbx_strand_id
1 'polypeptide(L)'
;MLEELDKFIDDYPPEDMEAQRFGNKAYKKWYERITSELERLVRNILNTSAEKKDAAIIEVLPYLYDAFGNSTRIDYGSGHEASFLVFLFCLYEIDVLKAPDDDQAVVLRVFDRYLKLVRRLQIIYRMEPAGSRGVHALDDFQFAPFIFGSSQLINNQPRLVPDFYLRAEMVEQYQHDNLFFGAIQFINETKTGPFYEHSNQLYNISAVQSWEKVNEGMFKMYEGEVLKKFPVIQHFLFGEIFSIKERSEDCNSSSSFRQTTNLERHASK
;
A
#
# COMPACT_ATOMS: atom_id res chain seq x y z
N MET A 1 0.01 -6.11 -14.98
CA MET A 1 -0.48 -6.77 -13.75
C MET A 1 -1.61 -5.99 -13.10
N LEU A 2 -1.38 -4.86 -12.42
CA LEU A 2 -2.44 -4.16 -11.67
C LEU A 2 -3.62 -3.71 -12.55
N GLU A 3 -3.37 -3.29 -13.80
CA GLU A 3 -4.43 -2.99 -14.77
C GLU A 3 -5.29 -4.20 -15.14
N GLU A 4 -4.70 -5.40 -15.11
CA GLU A 4 -5.42 -6.63 -15.41
C GLU A 4 -6.32 -7.03 -14.23
N LEU A 5 -5.82 -6.87 -12.99
CA LEU A 5 -6.61 -7.07 -11.77
C LEU A 5 -7.80 -6.10 -11.69
N ASP A 6 -7.60 -4.85 -12.10
CA ASP A 6 -8.66 -3.83 -12.14
C ASP A 6 -9.75 -4.15 -13.16
N LYS A 7 -9.37 -4.68 -14.33
CA LYS A 7 -10.35 -5.12 -15.35
C LYS A 7 -11.25 -6.23 -14.85
N PHE A 8 -10.75 -7.13 -14.00
CA PHE A 8 -11.60 -8.19 -13.43
C PHE A 8 -12.75 -7.64 -12.60
N ILE A 9 -12.67 -6.40 -12.08
CA ILE A 9 -13.80 -5.80 -11.35
C ILE A 9 -15.02 -5.66 -12.26
N ASP A 10 -14.82 -5.40 -13.55
CA ASP A 10 -15.90 -5.25 -14.53
C ASP A 10 -16.66 -6.56 -14.78
N ASP A 11 -16.01 -7.71 -14.56
CA ASP A 11 -16.61 -9.04 -14.69
C ASP A 11 -17.46 -9.43 -13.47
N TYR A 12 -17.31 -8.71 -12.35
CA TYR A 12 -18.02 -8.97 -11.09
C TYR A 12 -18.70 -7.69 -10.58
N PRO A 13 -19.77 -7.22 -11.24
CA PRO A 13 -20.53 -6.07 -10.77
C PRO A 13 -21.15 -6.34 -9.38
N PRO A 14 -21.44 -5.30 -8.58
CA PRO A 14 -22.03 -5.44 -7.25
C PRO A 14 -23.32 -6.25 -7.30
N GLU A 15 -23.43 -7.24 -6.41
CA GLU A 15 -24.68 -7.96 -6.18
C GLU A 15 -25.73 -7.08 -5.49
N ASP A 16 -27.00 -7.47 -5.59
CA ASP A 16 -28.07 -6.78 -4.88
C ASP A 16 -27.85 -6.84 -3.35
N MET A 17 -27.96 -5.67 -2.73
CA MET A 17 -27.71 -5.44 -1.30
C MET A 17 -29.00 -5.43 -0.46
N GLU A 18 -30.18 -5.75 -1.02
CA GLU A 18 -31.44 -5.77 -0.25
C GLU A 18 -31.34 -6.58 1.06
N ALA A 19 -30.56 -7.68 1.06
CA ALA A 19 -30.33 -8.53 2.23
C ALA A 19 -29.01 -8.25 2.99
N GLN A 20 -28.20 -7.27 2.56
CA GLN A 20 -26.85 -7.04 3.07
C GLN A 20 -26.61 -5.57 3.42
N ARG A 21 -26.19 -5.31 4.67
CA ARG A 21 -25.88 -3.95 5.12
C ARG A 21 -24.42 -3.55 4.92
N PHE A 22 -23.51 -4.51 4.87
CA PHE A 22 -22.06 -4.29 4.85
C PHE A 22 -21.42 -5.22 3.82
N GLY A 23 -20.38 -4.74 3.12
CA GLY A 23 -19.55 -5.51 2.19
C GLY A 23 -20.31 -6.25 1.08
N ASN A 24 -20.13 -5.87 -0.17
CA ASN A 24 -20.76 -6.58 -1.29
C ASN A 24 -20.08 -7.92 -1.56
N LYS A 25 -20.83 -9.02 -1.53
CA LYS A 25 -20.32 -10.38 -1.74
C LYS A 25 -19.69 -10.63 -3.11
N ALA A 26 -19.96 -9.80 -4.13
CA ALA A 26 -19.25 -9.88 -5.41
C ALA A 26 -17.73 -9.75 -5.24
N TYR A 27 -17.25 -9.06 -4.19
CA TYR A 27 -15.83 -9.01 -3.84
C TYR A 27 -15.22 -10.40 -3.68
N LYS A 28 -15.94 -11.37 -3.11
CA LYS A 28 -15.44 -12.73 -2.92
C LYS A 28 -15.13 -13.40 -4.25
N LYS A 29 -16.00 -13.21 -5.24
CA LYS A 29 -15.83 -13.74 -6.60
C LYS A 29 -14.65 -13.08 -7.31
N TRP A 30 -14.53 -11.76 -7.18
CA TRP A 30 -13.36 -11.04 -7.69
C TRP A 30 -12.06 -11.51 -7.02
N TYR A 31 -12.08 -11.70 -5.70
CA TYR A 31 -10.92 -12.18 -4.94
C TYR A 31 -10.51 -13.60 -5.36
N GLU A 32 -11.47 -14.52 -5.49
CA GLU A 32 -11.24 -15.87 -6.03
C GLU A 32 -10.65 -15.83 -7.44
N ARG A 33 -11.11 -14.92 -8.29
CA ARG A 33 -10.54 -14.72 -9.63
C ARG A 33 -9.09 -14.30 -9.55
N ILE A 34 -8.76 -13.26 -8.77
CA ILE A 34 -7.37 -12.79 -8.72
C ILE A 34 -6.43 -13.85 -8.14
N THR A 35 -6.84 -14.59 -7.11
CA THR A 35 -5.95 -15.59 -6.49
C THR A 35 -5.58 -16.70 -7.47
N SER A 36 -6.46 -17.04 -8.41
CA SER A 36 -6.14 -17.97 -9.51
C SER A 36 -5.19 -17.43 -10.58
N GLU A 37 -5.03 -16.10 -10.68
CA GLU A 37 -4.25 -15.44 -11.74
C GLU A 37 -2.93 -14.83 -11.24
N LEU A 38 -2.83 -14.52 -9.94
CA LEU A 38 -1.69 -13.79 -9.38
C LEU A 38 -0.37 -14.55 -9.56
N GLU A 39 -0.34 -15.87 -9.42
CA GLU A 39 0.90 -16.63 -9.66
C GLU A 39 1.42 -16.42 -11.08
N ARG A 40 0.56 -16.56 -12.10
CA ARG A 40 0.90 -16.33 -13.51
C ARG A 40 1.41 -14.90 -13.71
N LEU A 41 0.73 -13.93 -13.10
CA LEU A 41 1.07 -12.51 -13.24
C LEU A 41 2.42 -12.17 -12.60
N VAL A 42 2.71 -12.72 -11.42
CA VAL A 42 4.00 -12.51 -10.75
C VAL A 42 5.12 -13.22 -11.53
N ARG A 43 4.91 -14.43 -12.04
CA ARG A 43 5.91 -15.14 -12.87
C ARG A 43 6.33 -14.36 -14.12
N ASN A 44 5.45 -13.52 -14.66
CA ASN A 44 5.72 -12.66 -15.81
C ASN A 44 6.59 -11.44 -15.48
N ILE A 45 6.59 -10.97 -14.24
CA ILE A 45 7.46 -9.84 -13.82
C ILE A 45 8.83 -10.31 -13.32
N LEU A 46 8.95 -11.57 -12.87
CA LEU A 46 10.23 -12.13 -12.45
C LEU A 46 11.13 -12.38 -13.68
N ASN A 47 12.31 -11.74 -13.72
CA ASN A 47 13.30 -11.89 -14.80
C ASN A 47 14.51 -12.74 -14.34
N THR A 48 14.25 -13.94 -13.81
CA THR A 48 15.28 -14.86 -13.28
C THR A 48 15.11 -16.29 -13.80
N SER A 49 16.02 -17.21 -13.44
CA SER A 49 15.93 -18.63 -13.83
C SER A 49 14.67 -19.29 -13.25
N ALA A 50 14.17 -20.37 -13.90
CA ALA A 50 12.93 -21.03 -13.48
C ALA A 50 12.97 -21.47 -11.99
N GLU A 51 14.07 -22.09 -11.55
CA GLU A 51 14.25 -22.51 -10.15
C GLU A 51 14.18 -21.34 -9.17
N LYS A 52 14.83 -20.21 -9.49
CA LYS A 52 14.78 -19.00 -8.66
C LYS A 52 13.41 -18.34 -8.69
N LYS A 53 12.68 -18.44 -9.81
CA LYS A 53 11.29 -17.99 -9.89
C LYS A 53 10.41 -18.79 -8.94
N ASP A 54 10.52 -20.11 -8.94
CA ASP A 54 9.69 -20.97 -8.09
C ASP A 54 9.91 -20.67 -6.60
N ALA A 55 11.17 -20.54 -6.19
CA ALA A 55 11.51 -20.15 -4.81
C ALA A 55 10.96 -18.76 -4.43
N ALA A 56 11.15 -17.76 -5.31
CA ALA A 56 10.64 -16.40 -5.05
C ALA A 56 9.11 -16.36 -4.99
N ILE A 57 8.41 -17.10 -5.86
CA ILE A 57 6.95 -17.15 -5.89
C ILE A 57 6.36 -17.64 -4.57
N ILE A 58 6.96 -18.68 -3.96
CA ILE A 58 6.49 -19.24 -2.68
C ILE A 58 6.37 -18.16 -1.60
N GLU A 59 7.33 -17.23 -1.55
CA GLU A 59 7.34 -16.18 -0.53
C GLU A 59 6.66 -14.88 -0.96
N VAL A 60 6.83 -14.45 -2.23
CA VAL A 60 6.30 -13.17 -2.71
C VAL A 60 4.78 -13.18 -2.84
N LEU A 61 4.21 -14.32 -3.25
CA LEU A 61 2.80 -14.43 -3.60
C LEU A 61 1.84 -14.26 -2.40
N PRO A 62 2.12 -14.81 -1.20
CA PRO A 62 1.31 -14.57 -0.01
C PRO A 62 1.13 -13.09 0.37
N TYR A 63 2.16 -12.25 0.22
CA TYR A 63 2.03 -10.81 0.47
C TYR A 63 1.04 -10.17 -0.52
N LEU A 64 1.12 -10.57 -1.79
CA LEU A 64 0.22 -10.05 -2.81
C LEU A 64 -1.23 -10.55 -2.65
N TYR A 65 -1.45 -11.74 -2.10
CA TYR A 65 -2.79 -12.21 -1.73
C TYR A 65 -3.42 -11.31 -0.67
N ASP A 66 -2.66 -10.96 0.38
CA ASP A 66 -3.17 -10.12 1.46
C ASP A 66 -3.19 -8.62 1.10
N ALA A 67 -2.64 -8.21 -0.05
CA ALA A 67 -2.54 -6.81 -0.45
C ALA A 67 -3.86 -6.13 -0.82
N PHE A 68 -4.95 -6.88 -1.03
CA PHE A 68 -6.21 -6.35 -1.60
C PHE A 68 -7.40 -6.38 -0.64
N GLY A 69 -7.20 -6.78 0.62
CA GLY A 69 -8.25 -6.87 1.62
C GLY A 69 -8.68 -8.31 1.91
N ASN A 70 -9.55 -8.50 2.90
CA ASN A 70 -9.96 -9.83 3.34
C ASN A 70 -11.26 -10.30 2.68
N SER A 71 -11.22 -11.44 1.97
CA SER A 71 -12.40 -11.99 1.29
C SER A 71 -13.55 -12.35 2.22
N THR A 72 -13.28 -12.86 3.42
CA THR A 72 -14.32 -13.27 4.37
C THR A 72 -15.03 -12.08 4.98
N ARG A 73 -14.26 -11.10 5.48
CA ARG A 73 -14.75 -9.90 6.16
C ARG A 73 -15.18 -8.80 5.20
N ILE A 74 -14.70 -8.82 3.95
CA ILE A 74 -14.92 -7.77 2.94
C ILE A 74 -14.44 -6.42 3.48
N ASP A 75 -13.26 -6.44 4.08
CA ASP A 75 -12.62 -5.26 4.66
C ASP A 75 -11.23 -5.02 4.05
N TYR A 76 -10.78 -3.77 4.13
CA TYR A 76 -9.45 -3.33 3.70
C TYR A 76 -8.92 -2.30 4.70
N GLY A 77 -7.61 -2.21 4.87
CA GLY A 77 -6.99 -1.23 5.76
C GLY A 77 -5.47 -1.22 5.62
N SER A 78 -4.79 -0.47 6.49
CA SER A 78 -3.35 -0.21 6.41
C SER A 78 -2.47 -1.46 6.51
N GLY A 79 -2.97 -2.56 7.09
CA GLY A 79 -2.24 -3.84 7.09
C GLY A 79 -2.13 -4.45 5.68
N HIS A 80 -3.20 -4.36 4.88
CA HIS A 80 -3.22 -4.81 3.49
C HIS A 80 -2.35 -3.91 2.60
N GLU A 81 -2.42 -2.58 2.81
CA GLU A 81 -1.50 -1.63 2.18
C GLU A 81 -0.03 -1.98 2.49
N ALA A 82 0.27 -2.25 3.76
CA ALA A 82 1.62 -2.61 4.18
C ALA A 82 2.08 -3.94 3.58
N SER A 83 1.17 -4.90 3.40
CA SER A 83 1.46 -6.15 2.67
C SER A 83 1.85 -5.91 1.21
N PHE A 84 1.20 -4.94 0.53
CA PHE A 84 1.62 -4.52 -0.81
C PHE A 84 3.01 -3.88 -0.81
N LEU A 85 3.34 -3.08 0.21
CA LEU A 85 4.69 -2.52 0.36
C LEU A 85 5.74 -3.61 0.61
N VAL A 86 5.41 -4.65 1.38
CA VAL A 86 6.30 -5.81 1.56
C VAL A 86 6.49 -6.57 0.25
N PHE A 87 5.43 -6.74 -0.55
CA PHE A 87 5.55 -7.29 -1.90
C PHE A 87 6.54 -6.48 -2.76
N LEU A 88 6.43 -5.15 -2.77
CA LEU A 88 7.37 -4.28 -3.50
C LEU A 88 8.80 -4.41 -2.95
N PHE A 89 8.95 -4.43 -1.63
CA PHE A 89 10.24 -4.67 -0.97
C PHE A 89 10.87 -6.00 -1.41
N CYS A 90 10.12 -7.10 -1.45
CA CYS A 90 10.63 -8.37 -1.91
C CYS A 90 11.10 -8.32 -3.37
N LEU A 91 10.43 -7.55 -4.24
CA LEU A 91 10.88 -7.35 -5.62
C LEU A 91 12.22 -6.60 -5.72
N TYR A 92 12.53 -5.69 -4.78
CA TYR A 92 13.86 -5.09 -4.67
C TYR A 92 14.90 -6.09 -4.21
N GLU A 93 14.60 -6.89 -3.17
CA GLU A 93 15.55 -7.86 -2.61
C GLU A 93 15.94 -8.98 -3.60
N ILE A 94 15.07 -9.28 -4.57
CA ILE A 94 15.36 -10.25 -5.64
C ILE A 94 15.80 -9.60 -6.97
N ASP A 95 16.21 -8.33 -6.93
CA ASP A 95 16.74 -7.53 -8.05
C ASP A 95 15.79 -7.40 -9.27
N VAL A 96 14.47 -7.55 -9.06
CA VAL A 96 13.44 -7.25 -10.08
C VAL A 96 13.25 -5.73 -10.20
N LEU A 97 13.22 -5.05 -9.06
CA LEU A 97 13.29 -3.59 -8.95
C LEU A 97 14.69 -3.19 -8.47
N LYS A 98 15.18 -2.03 -8.91
CA LYS A 98 16.54 -1.56 -8.63
C LYS A 98 16.54 -0.15 -8.07
N ALA A 99 17.12 0.00 -6.89
CA ALA A 99 17.37 1.32 -6.33
C ALA A 99 18.71 1.89 -6.87
N PRO A 100 18.79 3.20 -7.17
CA PRO A 100 17.71 4.19 -7.06
C PRO A 100 16.84 4.32 -8.33
N ASP A 101 17.19 3.62 -9.41
CA ASP A 101 16.65 3.83 -10.76
C ASP A 101 15.12 3.71 -10.83
N ASP A 102 14.54 2.77 -10.06
CA ASP A 102 13.11 2.49 -10.07
C ASP A 102 12.31 3.21 -8.98
N ASP A 103 12.96 3.83 -7.98
CA ASP A 103 12.32 4.32 -6.75
C ASP A 103 11.15 5.28 -7.02
N GLN A 104 11.37 6.25 -7.91
CA GLN A 104 10.32 7.20 -8.29
C GLN A 104 9.19 6.52 -9.05
N ALA A 105 9.49 5.58 -9.94
CA ALA A 105 8.48 4.87 -10.73
C ALA A 105 7.65 3.91 -9.87
N VAL A 106 8.26 3.27 -8.88
CA VAL A 106 7.57 2.40 -7.92
C VAL A 106 6.52 3.18 -7.16
N VAL A 107 6.83 4.38 -6.66
CA VAL A 107 5.85 5.20 -5.94
C VAL A 107 4.86 5.87 -6.90
N LEU A 108 5.36 6.61 -7.90
CA LEU A 108 4.53 7.49 -8.72
C LEU A 108 3.75 6.77 -9.84
N ARG A 109 4.06 5.49 -10.11
CA ARG A 109 3.34 4.69 -11.11
C ARG A 109 2.76 3.41 -10.51
N VAL A 110 3.58 2.58 -9.87
CA VAL A 110 3.10 1.28 -9.37
C VAL A 110 2.19 1.45 -8.17
N PHE A 111 2.62 2.22 -7.17
CA PHE A 111 1.83 2.48 -5.96
C PHE A 111 0.62 3.37 -6.26
N ASP A 112 0.76 4.44 -7.05
CA ASP A 112 -0.40 5.23 -7.53
C ASP A 112 -1.44 4.35 -8.25
N ARG A 113 -0.99 3.44 -9.13
CA ARG A 113 -1.90 2.51 -9.82
C ARG A 113 -2.58 1.54 -8.87
N TYR A 114 -1.87 1.08 -7.84
CA TYR A 114 -2.41 0.26 -6.76
C TYR A 114 -3.48 1.01 -5.98
N LEU A 115 -3.24 2.26 -5.58
CA LEU A 115 -4.22 3.10 -4.89
C LEU A 115 -5.50 3.25 -5.70
N LYS A 116 -5.40 3.49 -7.00
CA LYS A 116 -6.57 3.57 -7.90
C LYS A 116 -7.36 2.27 -7.92
N LEU A 117 -6.69 1.12 -7.96
CA LEU A 117 -7.33 -0.20 -7.90
C LEU A 117 -8.05 -0.40 -6.56
N VAL A 118 -7.37 -0.22 -5.42
CA VAL A 118 -8.00 -0.48 -4.11
C VAL A 118 -9.11 0.51 -3.77
N ARG A 119 -9.02 1.79 -4.21
CA ARG A 119 -10.14 2.75 -4.11
C ARG A 119 -11.36 2.29 -4.89
N ARG A 120 -11.14 1.73 -6.08
CA ARG A 120 -12.22 1.19 -6.91
C ARG A 120 -12.88 -0.01 -6.23
N LEU A 121 -12.11 -0.91 -5.62
CA LEU A 121 -12.62 -2.02 -4.80
C LEU A 121 -13.43 -1.51 -3.60
N GLN A 122 -12.90 -0.53 -2.86
CA GLN A 122 -13.55 0.08 -1.70
C GLN A 122 -14.93 0.64 -2.05
N ILE A 123 -15.03 1.39 -3.16
CA ILE A 123 -16.29 1.97 -3.62
C ILE A 123 -17.25 0.90 -4.14
N ILE A 124 -16.81 0.11 -5.13
CA ILE A 124 -17.69 -0.83 -5.86
C ILE A 124 -18.22 -1.90 -4.92
N TYR A 125 -17.35 -2.45 -4.08
CA TYR A 125 -17.74 -3.51 -3.16
C TYR A 125 -18.09 -3.02 -1.76
N ARG A 126 -18.16 -1.70 -1.52
CA ARG A 126 -18.50 -1.11 -0.21
C ARG A 126 -17.70 -1.77 0.92
N MET A 127 -16.39 -1.89 0.72
CA MET A 127 -15.52 -2.57 1.68
C MET A 127 -15.48 -1.81 3.00
N GLU A 128 -15.43 -2.54 4.10
CA GLU A 128 -15.36 -1.94 5.43
C GLU A 128 -13.91 -1.55 5.79
N PRO A 129 -13.69 -0.48 6.56
CA PRO A 129 -12.38 -0.15 7.10
C PRO A 129 -11.90 -1.20 8.13
N ALA A 130 -10.85 -1.93 7.79
CA ALA A 130 -10.25 -2.95 8.65
C ALA A 130 -9.50 -2.29 9.82
N GLY A 131 -9.81 -2.70 11.05
CA GLY A 131 -9.16 -2.16 12.25
C GLY A 131 -9.53 -0.70 12.55
N SER A 132 -10.69 -0.23 12.06
CA SER A 132 -11.16 1.15 12.21
C SER A 132 -11.06 1.66 13.64
N ARG A 133 -10.50 2.87 13.77
CA ARG A 133 -10.50 3.66 15.02
C ARG A 133 -11.39 4.89 14.91
N GLY A 134 -12.27 4.94 13.91
CA GLY A 134 -13.10 6.09 13.58
C GLY A 134 -12.27 7.37 13.47
N VAL A 135 -12.71 8.42 14.15
CA VAL A 135 -12.09 9.76 14.16
C VAL A 135 -10.64 9.81 14.66
N HIS A 136 -10.14 8.74 15.27
CA HIS A 136 -8.75 8.64 15.75
C HIS A 136 -7.79 8.04 14.73
N ALA A 137 -8.29 7.48 13.62
CA ALA A 137 -7.45 7.04 12.51
C ALA A 137 -6.97 8.24 11.69
N LEU A 138 -5.85 8.06 10.97
CA LEU A 138 -5.39 9.04 9.99
C LEU A 138 -6.36 9.11 8.80
N ASP A 139 -6.68 7.93 8.26
CA ASP A 139 -7.64 7.68 7.20
C ASP A 139 -8.28 6.31 7.44
N ASP A 140 -9.42 6.03 6.80
CA ASP A 140 -10.14 4.77 6.97
C ASP A 140 -9.37 3.59 6.38
N PHE A 141 -8.64 3.79 5.28
CA PHE A 141 -8.07 2.69 4.50
C PHE A 141 -6.55 2.75 4.35
N GLN A 142 -5.98 3.94 4.11
CA GLN A 142 -4.59 4.11 3.68
C GLN A 142 -3.74 4.86 4.69
N PHE A 143 -2.42 4.72 4.58
CA PHE A 143 -1.46 5.51 5.34
C PHE A 143 -0.31 6.01 4.46
N ALA A 144 0.26 5.13 3.65
CA ALA A 144 1.44 5.42 2.84
C ALA A 144 1.30 6.57 1.83
N PRO A 145 0.13 6.89 1.23
CA PRO A 145 -0.05 8.07 0.39
C PRO A 145 0.29 9.37 1.12
N PHE A 146 0.04 9.44 2.44
CA PHE A 146 0.35 10.62 3.24
C PHE A 146 1.85 10.72 3.52
N ILE A 147 2.56 9.60 3.64
CA ILE A 147 4.03 9.58 3.75
C ILE A 147 4.65 10.04 2.43
N PHE A 148 4.35 9.36 1.32
CA PHE A 148 4.93 9.68 0.02
C PHE A 148 4.50 11.08 -0.46
N GLY A 149 3.23 11.41 -0.31
CA GLY A 149 2.69 12.69 -0.73
C GLY A 149 3.22 13.88 0.06
N SER A 150 3.43 13.74 1.37
CA SER A 150 4.08 14.80 2.16
C SER A 150 5.55 14.96 1.77
N SER A 151 6.25 13.86 1.43
CA SER A 151 7.63 13.92 0.91
C SER A 151 7.70 14.67 -0.42
N GLN A 152 6.77 14.42 -1.35
CA GLN A 152 6.66 15.17 -2.61
C GLN A 152 6.48 16.69 -2.40
N LEU A 153 5.94 17.11 -1.25
CA LEU A 153 5.65 18.52 -0.95
C LEU A 153 6.79 19.22 -0.21
N ILE A 154 7.86 18.52 0.16
CA ILE A 154 9.06 19.16 0.72
C ILE A 154 9.73 20.01 -0.37
N ASN A 155 9.96 21.29 -0.06
CA ASN A 155 10.54 22.27 -1.00
C ASN A 155 9.79 22.41 -2.34
N ASN A 156 8.48 22.14 -2.35
CA ASN A 156 7.67 22.22 -3.56
C ASN A 156 7.59 23.66 -4.12
N GLN A 157 7.52 23.77 -5.44
CA GLN A 157 7.01 24.95 -6.14
C GLN A 157 5.60 24.57 -6.59
N PRO A 158 4.54 25.25 -6.14
CA PRO A 158 4.43 26.70 -5.87
C PRO A 158 4.47 27.14 -4.39
N ARG A 159 5.11 26.37 -3.49
CA ARG A 159 5.17 26.60 -2.04
C ARG A 159 3.82 26.39 -1.34
N LEU A 160 3.18 25.27 -1.67
CA LEU A 160 2.03 24.75 -0.92
C LEU A 160 2.45 24.50 0.52
N VAL A 161 1.58 24.84 1.47
CA VAL A 161 1.76 24.61 2.91
C VAL A 161 0.66 23.66 3.44
N PRO A 162 0.85 23.02 4.61
CA PRO A 162 -0.06 21.97 5.08
C PRO A 162 -1.54 22.36 5.18
N ASP A 163 -1.91 23.59 5.56
CA ASP A 163 -3.32 23.97 5.64
C ASP A 163 -4.05 23.99 4.29
N PHE A 164 -3.32 23.97 3.17
CA PHE A 164 -3.92 24.07 1.84
C PHE A 164 -4.75 22.85 1.45
N TYR A 165 -4.48 21.66 1.98
CA TYR A 165 -5.33 20.51 1.67
C TYR A 165 -6.72 20.59 2.30
N LEU A 166 -6.98 21.54 3.19
CA LEU A 166 -8.33 21.82 3.68
C LEU A 166 -9.16 22.68 2.71
N ARG A 167 -8.53 23.23 1.67
CA ARG A 167 -9.18 24.12 0.69
C ARG A 167 -9.57 23.32 -0.54
N ALA A 168 -10.87 23.27 -0.84
CA ALA A 168 -11.40 22.48 -1.94
C ALA A 168 -10.75 22.84 -3.29
N GLU A 169 -10.51 24.13 -3.56
CA GLU A 169 -9.88 24.56 -4.81
C GLU A 169 -8.45 24.03 -4.97
N MET A 170 -7.71 23.93 -3.87
CA MET A 170 -6.33 23.42 -3.89
C MET A 170 -6.32 21.90 -4.07
N VAL A 171 -7.26 21.19 -3.43
CA VAL A 171 -7.41 19.75 -3.63
C VAL A 171 -7.78 19.44 -5.07
N GLU A 172 -8.76 20.14 -5.64
CA GLU A 172 -9.16 19.97 -7.03
C GLU A 172 -8.00 20.20 -8.00
N GLN A 173 -7.15 21.20 -7.72
CA GLN A 173 -6.01 21.54 -8.56
C GLN A 173 -4.88 20.51 -8.49
N TYR A 174 -4.55 19.97 -7.32
CA TYR A 174 -3.34 19.16 -7.11
C TYR A 174 -3.57 17.66 -6.92
N GLN A 175 -4.84 17.20 -6.87
CA GLN A 175 -5.20 15.79 -6.64
C GLN A 175 -4.56 14.79 -7.62
N HIS A 176 -4.21 15.22 -8.84
CA HIS A 176 -3.61 14.35 -9.86
C HIS A 176 -2.08 14.40 -9.88
N ASP A 177 -1.48 15.42 -9.25
CA ASP A 177 -0.03 15.65 -9.26
C ASP A 177 0.65 15.18 -7.96
N ASN A 178 -0.12 15.03 -6.88
CA ASN A 178 0.41 14.72 -5.55
C ASN A 178 -0.44 13.67 -4.81
N LEU A 179 0.23 12.66 -4.25
CA LEU A 179 -0.43 11.54 -3.57
C LEU A 179 -1.20 11.96 -2.30
N PHE A 180 -0.73 12.99 -1.58
CA PHE A 180 -1.40 13.52 -0.39
C PHE A 180 -2.71 14.17 -0.79
N PHE A 181 -2.68 15.09 -1.76
CA PHE A 181 -3.88 15.74 -2.28
C PHE A 181 -4.85 14.73 -2.92
N GLY A 182 -4.34 13.73 -3.65
CA GLY A 182 -5.18 12.66 -4.20
C GLY A 182 -5.83 11.78 -3.13
N ALA A 183 -5.21 11.61 -1.96
CA ALA A 183 -5.83 10.94 -0.82
C ALA A 183 -6.89 11.81 -0.13
N ILE A 184 -6.63 13.11 0.01
CA ILE A 184 -7.61 14.06 0.55
C ILE A 184 -8.84 14.18 -0.35
N GLN A 185 -8.66 14.18 -1.67
CA GLN A 185 -9.79 14.16 -2.61
C GLN A 185 -10.68 12.94 -2.37
N PHE A 186 -10.09 11.75 -2.25
CA PHE A 186 -10.85 10.52 -2.01
C PHE A 186 -11.65 10.59 -0.69
N ILE A 187 -11.08 11.20 0.36
CA ILE A 187 -11.80 11.45 1.61
C ILE A 187 -12.99 12.39 1.38
N ASN A 188 -12.80 13.48 0.65
CA ASN A 188 -13.85 14.46 0.36
C ASN A 188 -15.00 13.87 -0.48
N GLU A 189 -14.72 12.87 -1.32
CA GLU A 189 -15.73 12.18 -2.14
C GLU A 189 -16.51 11.12 -1.36
N THR A 190 -15.91 10.55 -0.30
CA THR A 190 -16.46 9.39 0.42
C THR A 190 -17.04 9.73 1.79
N LYS A 191 -16.65 10.86 2.38
CA LYS A 191 -17.15 11.34 3.67
C LYS A 191 -17.93 12.64 3.50
N THR A 192 -18.96 12.81 4.34
CA THR A 192 -19.82 14.00 4.32
C THR A 192 -19.75 14.74 5.64
N GLY A 193 -19.99 16.05 5.58
CA GLY A 193 -19.91 16.94 6.73
C GLY A 193 -18.57 17.70 6.81
N PRO A 194 -18.37 18.49 7.86
CA PRO A 194 -17.14 19.25 8.05
C PRO A 194 -15.91 18.35 8.24
N PHE A 195 -14.80 18.69 7.59
CA PHE A 195 -13.58 17.87 7.59
C PHE A 195 -13.05 17.54 8.99
N TYR A 196 -13.14 18.49 9.93
CA TYR A 196 -12.70 18.31 11.32
C TYR A 196 -13.54 17.28 12.10
N GLU A 197 -14.77 16.97 11.66
CA GLU A 197 -15.64 15.99 12.32
C GLU A 197 -15.30 14.56 11.92
N HIS A 198 -14.99 14.33 10.65
CA HIS A 198 -14.80 12.99 10.10
C HIS A 198 -13.32 12.60 9.85
N SER A 199 -12.42 13.60 9.83
CA SER A 199 -10.98 13.43 9.57
C SER A 199 -10.13 14.29 10.52
N ASN A 200 -10.44 14.25 11.81
CA ASN A 200 -9.85 15.11 12.84
C ASN A 200 -8.30 15.03 12.93
N GLN A 201 -7.71 13.84 12.78
CA GLN A 201 -6.24 13.72 12.76
C GLN A 201 -5.60 14.52 11.63
N LEU A 202 -6.11 14.35 10.41
CA LEU A 202 -5.69 15.16 9.26
C LEU A 202 -6.00 16.64 9.45
N TYR A 203 -7.12 17.00 10.10
CA TYR A 203 -7.41 18.40 10.43
C TYR A 203 -6.34 18.99 11.36
N ASN A 204 -5.93 18.28 12.42
CA ASN A 204 -4.88 18.76 13.32
C ASN A 204 -3.50 18.86 12.65
N ILE A 205 -3.19 17.92 11.75
CA ILE A 205 -1.93 17.93 10.98
C ILE A 205 -1.83 19.17 10.08
N SER A 206 -2.95 19.79 9.71
CA SER A 206 -2.98 20.97 8.84
C SER A 206 -2.33 22.19 9.51
N ALA A 207 -2.28 22.20 10.84
CA ALA A 207 -1.66 23.25 11.65
C ALA A 207 -0.14 23.07 11.79
N VAL A 208 0.44 21.98 11.26
CA VAL A 208 1.89 21.76 11.27
C VAL A 208 2.57 22.75 10.31
N GLN A 209 3.70 23.31 10.74
CA GLN A 209 4.33 24.46 10.07
C GLN A 209 4.98 24.13 8.71
N SER A 210 5.39 22.89 8.47
CA SER A 210 6.11 22.51 7.25
C SER A 210 5.85 21.06 6.86
N TRP A 211 5.95 20.78 5.55
CA TRP A 211 5.84 19.42 5.01
C TRP A 211 6.92 18.47 5.50
N GLU A 212 8.11 18.99 5.82
CA GLU A 212 9.19 18.21 6.44
C GLU A 212 8.75 17.66 7.81
N LYS A 213 8.20 18.53 8.68
CA LYS A 213 7.65 18.10 9.99
C LYS A 213 6.45 17.18 9.84
N VAL A 214 5.58 17.42 8.85
CA VAL A 214 4.48 16.50 8.53
C VAL A 214 5.05 15.14 8.17
N ASN A 215 6.00 15.06 7.25
CA ASN A 215 6.57 13.81 6.78
C ASN A 215 7.28 13.02 7.90
N GLU A 216 8.10 13.68 8.71
CA GLU A 216 8.71 13.08 9.90
C GLU A 216 7.65 12.53 10.88
N GLY A 217 6.58 13.30 11.10
CA GLY A 217 5.44 12.89 11.91
C GLY A 217 4.73 11.66 11.35
N MET A 218 4.53 11.62 10.03
CA MET A 218 3.91 10.49 9.34
C MET A 218 4.72 9.21 9.49
N PHE A 219 6.06 9.26 9.41
CA PHE A 219 6.91 8.09 9.66
C PHE A 219 6.76 7.57 11.10
N LYS A 220 6.81 8.46 12.09
CA LYS A 220 6.63 8.08 13.51
C LYS A 220 5.26 7.49 13.78
N MET A 221 4.22 8.09 13.17
CA MET A 221 2.85 7.63 13.32
C MET A 221 2.63 6.30 12.60
N TYR A 222 3.21 6.08 11.41
CA TYR A 222 3.16 4.78 10.73
C TYR A 222 3.82 3.67 11.55
N GLU A 223 4.99 3.96 12.12
CA GLU A 223 5.67 3.02 13.02
C GLU A 223 4.80 2.67 14.22
N GLY A 224 4.21 3.66 14.91
CA GLY A 224 3.40 3.43 16.11
C GLY A 224 2.04 2.81 15.84
N GLU A 225 1.38 3.22 14.76
CA GLU A 225 -0.04 2.93 14.50
C GLU A 225 -0.28 1.79 13.53
N VAL A 226 0.72 1.48 12.70
CA VAL A 226 0.70 0.34 11.77
C VAL A 226 1.70 -0.71 12.26
N LEU A 227 3.01 -0.43 12.20
CA LEU A 227 4.05 -1.46 12.38
C LEU A 227 4.15 -2.03 13.81
N LYS A 228 3.94 -1.20 14.83
CA LYS A 228 3.93 -1.61 16.25
C LYS A 228 2.54 -1.99 16.76
N LYS A 229 1.54 -2.03 15.88
CA LYS A 229 0.16 -2.32 16.26
C LYS A 229 -0.18 -3.77 15.96
N PHE A 230 -0.18 -4.62 17.00
CA PHE A 230 -0.41 -6.06 16.86
C PHE A 230 -1.66 -6.41 16.02
N PRO A 231 -2.85 -5.83 16.24
CA PRO A 231 -4.02 -6.13 15.40
C PRO A 231 -3.83 -5.89 13.90
N VAL A 232 -2.92 -4.99 13.51
CA VAL A 232 -2.62 -4.64 12.11
C VAL A 232 -1.58 -5.59 11.52
N ILE A 233 -0.50 -5.87 12.25
CA ILE A 233 0.64 -6.66 11.76
C ILE A 233 0.57 -8.16 12.08
N GLN A 234 -0.40 -8.63 12.86
CA GLN A 234 -0.53 -10.06 13.22
C GLN A 234 -0.68 -11.00 12.01
N HIS A 235 -1.03 -10.47 10.83
CA HIS A 235 -1.17 -11.24 9.59
C HIS A 235 0.10 -11.20 8.72
N PHE A 236 1.15 -10.51 9.15
CA PHE A 236 2.42 -10.49 8.44
C PHE A 236 3.04 -11.89 8.44
N LEU A 237 3.43 -12.31 7.24
CA LEU A 237 4.18 -13.52 7.03
C LEU A 237 5.67 -13.18 6.99
N PHE A 238 6.51 -14.14 7.37
CA PHE A 238 7.95 -13.99 7.34
C PHE A 238 8.55 -15.20 6.65
N GLY A 239 9.47 -14.94 5.73
CA GLY A 239 10.19 -15.95 4.97
C GLY A 239 11.69 -15.72 5.01
N GLU A 240 12.34 -16.02 3.90
CA GLU A 240 13.78 -15.82 3.74
C GLU A 240 14.11 -14.41 3.21
N ILE A 241 13.29 -13.89 2.28
CA ILE A 241 13.44 -12.54 1.72
C ILE A 241 13.05 -11.49 2.78
N PHE A 242 11.87 -11.65 3.39
CA PHE A 242 11.40 -10.79 4.49
C PHE A 242 11.46 -11.59 5.81
N SER A 243 12.66 -11.58 6.41
CA SER A 243 12.97 -12.46 7.54
C SER A 243 12.60 -11.87 8.89
N ILE A 244 12.13 -12.74 9.80
CA ILE A 244 11.96 -12.42 11.23
C ILE A 244 13.27 -12.47 12.02
N LYS A 245 14.34 -12.97 11.42
CA LYS A 245 15.67 -13.02 12.06
C LYS A 245 16.13 -11.61 12.39
N GLU A 246 16.81 -11.48 13.53
CA GLU A 246 17.38 -10.21 13.96
C GLU A 246 18.30 -9.65 12.87
N ARG A 247 18.09 -8.37 12.52
CA ARG A 247 18.91 -7.68 11.53
C ARG A 247 20.31 -7.51 12.11
N SER A 248 21.33 -8.03 11.45
CA SER A 248 22.72 -7.79 11.87
C SER A 248 23.07 -6.31 11.73
N GLU A 249 23.72 -5.75 12.76
CA GLU A 249 24.13 -4.34 12.80
C GLU A 249 25.08 -3.96 11.64
N ASP A 250 25.75 -4.95 11.05
CA ASP A 250 26.68 -4.79 9.92
C ASP A 250 25.98 -4.60 8.55
N CYS A 251 24.67 -4.82 8.44
CA CYS A 251 23.91 -4.64 7.20
C CYS A 251 23.47 -3.18 6.96
N ASN A 252 24.46 -2.29 6.80
CA ASN A 252 24.25 -0.92 6.30
C ASN A 252 24.47 -0.77 4.79
N SER A 253 24.49 -1.88 4.05
CA SER A 253 24.45 -1.86 2.58
C SER A 253 23.43 -2.89 2.08
N SER A 254 22.71 -2.50 1.04
CA SER A 254 21.66 -3.23 0.32
C SER A 254 22.15 -4.51 -0.36
N SER A 255 22.74 -5.45 0.41
CA SER A 255 23.47 -6.58 -0.17
C SER A 255 23.45 -7.90 0.62
N SER A 256 22.64 -8.07 1.68
CA SER A 256 22.70 -9.35 2.42
C SER A 256 22.16 -10.53 1.57
N PHE A 257 21.16 -10.31 0.71
CA PHE A 257 20.72 -11.32 -0.26
C PHE A 257 21.76 -11.62 -1.37
N ARG A 258 22.76 -10.73 -1.56
CA ARG A 258 23.82 -10.90 -2.56
C ARG A 258 24.93 -11.85 -2.11
N GLN A 259 25.07 -12.14 -0.81
CA GLN A 259 26.16 -12.97 -0.31
C GLN A 259 25.82 -14.47 -0.22
N THR A 260 24.56 -14.83 0.08
CA THR A 260 24.18 -16.23 0.26
C THR A 260 24.21 -17.05 -1.04
N THR A 261 24.01 -16.42 -2.20
CA THR A 261 24.07 -17.11 -3.50
C THR A 261 25.48 -17.34 -4.06
N ASN A 262 26.51 -16.71 -3.48
CA ASN A 262 27.90 -16.88 -3.93
C ASN A 262 28.72 -17.87 -3.07
N LEU A 263 28.28 -18.18 -1.85
CA LEU A 263 29.01 -19.08 -0.96
C LEU A 263 28.92 -20.57 -1.38
N GLU A 264 27.90 -20.96 -2.16
CA GLU A 264 27.79 -22.34 -2.65
C GLU A 264 28.67 -22.65 -3.88
N ARG A 265 29.32 -21.64 -4.49
CA ARG A 265 30.20 -21.85 -5.66
C ARG A 265 31.68 -22.06 -5.32
N HIS A 266 32.08 -22.03 -4.05
CA HIS A 266 33.49 -22.20 -3.65
C HIS A 266 33.76 -23.38 -2.70
N ALA A 267 32.77 -24.23 -2.43
CA ALA A 267 32.94 -25.45 -1.64
C ALA A 267 33.09 -26.73 -2.49
N SER A 268 33.49 -26.60 -3.76
CA SER A 268 33.84 -27.75 -4.61
C SER A 268 34.97 -27.38 -5.56
N LYS A 269 36.20 -27.48 -5.05
CA LYS A 269 37.42 -27.86 -5.76
C LYS A 269 38.52 -28.20 -4.78
#